data_AF-A0A2U0A2S8-F1
#
_entry.id   AF-A0A2U0A2S8-F1
#
_cell.length_a   1.000
_cell.length_b   1.000
_cell.length_c   1.000
_cell.angle_alpha   90.00
_cell.angle_beta   90.00
_cell.angle_gamma   90.00
#
_symmetry.space_group_name_H-M   'P 1'
#
loop_
_entity.id
_entity.type
_entity.pdbx_description
1 polymer ?
#
loop_
_entity_poly.entity_id
_entity_poly.type
_entity_poly.pdbx_seq_one_letter_code
_entity_poly.pdbx_strand_id
1 'polypeptide(L)'
;MYASLDLTLAEIWFSVTTLSTTSSMMSEEQSNHYRPGQGAVSSQAAVERFCDGCNCSQAVLTTFAKRYALDEGLAMRIASGLGGGVGRMGDVCGTLTGAALVLGLELGPERMEERDAKEATYVATRQLQERFIERHGSSRCRELLEKDLSIPEEYRQAKALDLFKTRCPLYVETAVILLDELLNEKKINMKQKILTMLELQDAMNRKVNDDWRDAGYPWYRAIWTECAEMLDHYGWKWWKHQKPDMQQVHLEIVDIWHFALSDLILHNATLEEAAELAMKGLGEPSEAVDFRTSIEQLAMASIQTQSADISHFAAVMQAAELGFDELFKTYVGKNVLNFFRQDHGYKEGSYIKLWNGREDNEHLADILANLDASSSGFSDEVYRQLEQAYPAE
;
A
#
# COMPACT_ATOMS: atom_id res chain seq x y z
N MET A 1 -39.38 -40.57 -4.81
CA MET A 1 -38.37 -40.85 -3.76
C MET A 1 -37.04 -40.31 -4.25
N TYR A 2 -36.83 -39.01 -4.10
CA TYR A 2 -35.54 -38.37 -4.29
C TYR A 2 -35.22 -37.76 -2.92
N ALA A 3 -34.13 -38.23 -2.31
CA ALA A 3 -33.61 -37.67 -1.07
C ALA A 3 -32.80 -36.42 -1.44
N SER A 4 -33.21 -35.28 -0.91
CA SER A 4 -32.45 -34.05 -0.89
C SER A 4 -31.31 -34.21 0.12
N LEU A 5 -30.07 -34.05 -0.35
CA LEU A 5 -28.92 -33.81 0.52
C LEU A 5 -28.93 -32.31 0.86
N ASP A 6 -29.32 -32.00 2.10
CA ASP A 6 -29.04 -30.70 2.71
C ASP A 6 -27.54 -30.60 2.95
N LEU A 7 -26.88 -29.74 2.20
CA LEU A 7 -25.53 -29.27 2.48
C LEU A 7 -25.67 -27.87 3.09
N THR A 8 -25.26 -27.72 4.34
CA THR A 8 -25.25 -26.44 5.05
C THR A 8 -24.19 -25.52 4.45
N LEU A 9 -24.53 -24.25 4.23
CA LEU A 9 -23.70 -23.19 3.62
C LEU A 9 -22.29 -23.00 4.25
N ALA A 10 -22.06 -23.50 5.46
CA ALA A 10 -20.75 -23.51 6.12
C ALA A 10 -19.68 -24.33 5.36
N GLU A 11 -20.06 -25.33 4.55
CA GLU A 11 -19.10 -26.17 3.82
C GLU A 11 -18.54 -25.49 2.56
N ILE A 12 -19.19 -24.45 2.04
CA ILE A 12 -18.71 -23.72 0.85
C ILE A 12 -17.53 -22.80 1.19
N TRP A 13 -17.51 -22.22 2.40
CA TRP A 13 -16.41 -21.37 2.87
C TRP A 13 -15.11 -22.16 3.12
N PHE A 14 -15.20 -23.40 3.59
CA PHE A 14 -14.01 -24.26 3.85
C PHE A 14 -13.38 -24.86 2.59
N SER A 15 -14.06 -24.82 1.43
CA SER A 15 -13.56 -25.40 0.18
C SER A 15 -12.47 -24.57 -0.50
N VAL A 16 -12.29 -23.30 -0.13
CA VAL A 16 -11.30 -22.40 -0.77
C VAL A 16 -9.92 -22.49 -0.10
N THR A 17 -9.84 -23.05 1.12
CA THR A 17 -8.62 -23.10 1.95
C THR A 17 -7.84 -24.41 1.91
N THR A 18 -8.21 -25.38 1.08
CA THR A 18 -7.51 -26.69 0.99
C THR A 18 -7.07 -27.07 -0.43
N LEU A 19 -6.11 -26.31 -0.98
CA LEU A 19 -5.15 -26.82 -1.97
C LEU A 19 -3.74 -26.72 -1.39
N SER A 20 -3.47 -27.59 -0.43
CA SER A 20 -2.13 -27.82 0.12
C SER A 20 -1.39 -28.87 -0.72
N THR A 21 -0.21 -28.46 -1.18
CA THR A 21 1.02 -29.25 -1.35
C THR A 21 0.88 -30.74 -1.69
N THR A 22 1.16 -31.07 -2.95
CA THR A 22 1.75 -32.37 -3.31
C THR A 22 3.22 -32.15 -3.63
N SER A 23 4.07 -32.43 -2.64
CA SER A 23 5.51 -32.58 -2.80
C SER A 23 5.78 -33.89 -3.56
N SER A 24 6.33 -33.80 -4.77
CA SER A 24 6.95 -34.92 -5.45
C SER A 24 8.39 -34.54 -5.78
N MET A 25 9.32 -35.24 -5.15
CA MET A 25 10.74 -35.24 -5.49
C MET A 25 10.93 -35.62 -6.97
N MET A 26 11.50 -34.71 -7.77
CA MET A 26 12.30 -35.06 -8.95
C MET A 26 13.45 -34.07 -9.07
N SER A 27 14.66 -34.61 -8.97
CA SER A 27 15.92 -33.98 -9.34
C SER A 27 15.97 -33.72 -10.84
N GLU A 28 16.33 -32.50 -11.26
CA GLU A 28 17.14 -32.28 -12.46
C GLU A 28 17.59 -30.81 -12.56
N GLU A 29 18.85 -30.64 -12.92
CA GLU A 29 19.58 -29.38 -13.09
C GLU A 29 18.86 -28.44 -14.07
N GLN A 30 18.49 -27.23 -13.61
CA GLN A 30 18.16 -26.13 -14.51
C GLN A 30 19.02 -24.92 -14.16
N SER A 31 19.96 -24.63 -15.05
CA SER A 31 20.73 -23.42 -15.12
C SER A 31 19.81 -22.20 -15.11
N ASN A 32 19.95 -21.40 -14.06
CA ASN A 32 19.20 -20.18 -13.81
C ASN A 32 19.49 -19.13 -14.90
N HIS A 33 18.66 -19.06 -15.94
CA HIS A 33 18.66 -17.95 -16.90
C HIS A 33 17.83 -16.80 -16.31
N TYR A 34 18.48 -16.02 -15.45
CA TYR A 34 17.95 -14.79 -14.87
C TYR A 34 17.62 -13.79 -15.97
N ARG A 35 16.35 -13.38 -16.08
CA ARG A 35 15.94 -12.19 -16.84
C ARG A 35 16.01 -10.98 -15.89
N PRO A 36 16.65 -9.86 -16.26
CA PRO A 36 16.78 -8.74 -15.34
C PRO A 36 15.42 -8.08 -15.10
N GLY A 37 14.96 -8.10 -13.85
CA GLY A 37 13.88 -7.24 -13.38
C GLY A 37 14.35 -5.79 -13.25
N GLN A 38 13.43 -4.86 -13.01
CA GLN A 38 13.73 -3.42 -12.82
C GLN A 38 14.83 -3.17 -11.78
N GLY A 39 14.96 -4.03 -10.76
CA GLY A 39 16.02 -3.93 -9.74
C GLY A 39 17.45 -4.15 -10.26
N ALA A 40 17.64 -4.92 -11.33
CA ALA A 40 18.95 -5.09 -11.98
C ALA A 40 19.38 -3.82 -12.75
N VAL A 41 18.42 -3.00 -13.17
CA VAL A 41 18.69 -1.76 -13.92
C VAL A 41 19.13 -0.64 -12.97
N SER A 42 18.43 -0.46 -11.84
CA SER A 42 18.78 0.58 -10.86
C SER A 42 20.14 0.30 -10.20
N SER A 43 20.42 -0.95 -9.83
CA SER A 43 21.67 -1.31 -9.15
C SER A 43 22.88 -1.07 -10.07
N GLN A 44 22.77 -1.45 -11.34
CA GLN A 44 23.79 -1.18 -12.34
C GLN A 44 24.01 0.33 -12.52
N ALA A 45 22.94 1.12 -12.68
CA ALA A 45 23.03 2.57 -12.83
C ALA A 45 23.70 3.25 -11.62
N ALA A 46 23.41 2.79 -10.40
CA ALA A 46 24.05 3.30 -9.19
C ALA A 46 25.54 2.95 -9.13
N VAL A 47 25.92 1.73 -9.51
CA VAL A 47 27.34 1.33 -9.60
C VAL A 47 28.08 2.14 -10.65
N GLU A 48 27.49 2.36 -11.83
CA GLU A 48 28.05 3.19 -12.89
C GLU A 48 28.28 4.63 -12.40
N ARG A 49 27.27 5.26 -11.78
CA ARG A 49 27.38 6.60 -11.18
C ARG A 49 28.49 6.69 -10.15
N PHE A 50 28.64 5.66 -9.31
CA PHE A 50 29.72 5.59 -8.33
C PHE A 50 31.10 5.51 -9.01
N CYS A 51 31.24 4.67 -10.02
CA CYS A 51 32.47 4.53 -10.81
C CYS A 51 32.82 5.83 -11.57
N ASP A 52 31.82 6.61 -11.98
CA ASP A 52 31.95 7.89 -12.68
C ASP A 52 32.28 9.07 -11.75
N GLY A 53 32.51 8.82 -10.47
CA GLY A 53 33.04 9.79 -9.51
C GLY A 53 32.05 10.31 -8.48
N CYS A 54 30.80 9.82 -8.47
CA CYS A 54 29.91 10.04 -7.33
C CYS A 54 30.47 9.31 -6.10
N ASN A 55 30.31 9.89 -4.91
CA ASN A 55 30.48 9.09 -3.71
C ASN A 55 29.30 8.11 -3.54
N CYS A 56 29.43 7.17 -2.59
CA CYS A 56 28.45 6.09 -2.44
C CYS A 56 27.02 6.55 -2.09
N SER A 57 26.84 7.62 -1.31
CA SER A 57 25.50 8.16 -1.01
C SER A 57 24.91 8.92 -2.20
N GLN A 58 25.74 9.70 -2.90
CA GLN A 58 25.35 10.41 -4.13
C GLN A 58 24.93 9.44 -5.22
N ALA A 59 25.69 8.37 -5.42
CA ALA A 59 25.41 7.34 -6.40
C ALA A 59 24.01 6.73 -6.19
N VAL A 60 23.68 6.35 -4.95
CA VAL A 60 22.36 5.81 -4.63
C VAL A 60 21.26 6.84 -4.85
N LEU A 61 21.33 8.03 -4.22
CA LEU A 61 20.23 8.99 -4.29
C LEU A 61 19.97 9.49 -5.72
N THR A 62 21.03 9.77 -6.49
CA THR A 62 20.88 10.30 -7.86
C THR A 62 20.32 9.28 -8.84
N THR A 63 20.50 7.97 -8.60
CA THR A 63 19.81 6.92 -9.37
C THR A 63 18.29 7.03 -9.27
N PHE A 64 17.77 7.42 -8.11
CA PHE A 64 16.33 7.54 -7.86
C PHE A 64 15.77 8.95 -8.06
N ALA A 65 16.61 9.95 -8.37
CA ALA A 65 16.20 11.36 -8.44
C ALA A 65 15.03 11.59 -9.42
N LYS A 66 15.08 10.98 -10.61
CA LYS A 66 14.02 11.10 -11.62
C LYS A 66 12.68 10.55 -11.13
N ARG A 67 12.69 9.45 -10.35
CA ARG A 67 11.45 8.80 -9.85
C ARG A 67 10.64 9.75 -8.96
N TYR A 68 11.32 10.57 -8.17
CA TYR A 68 10.69 11.47 -7.20
C TYR A 68 10.70 12.94 -7.65
N ALA A 69 10.90 13.20 -8.94
CA ALA A 69 11.04 14.54 -9.50
C ALA A 69 12.04 15.43 -8.73
N LEU A 70 13.07 14.81 -8.14
CA LEU A 70 14.11 15.51 -7.40
C LEU A 70 15.15 16.05 -8.37
N ASP A 71 15.46 17.34 -8.27
CA ASP A 71 16.54 17.95 -9.05
C ASP A 71 17.87 17.21 -8.76
N GLU A 72 18.52 16.75 -9.83
CA GLU A 72 19.73 15.93 -9.72
C GLU A 72 20.90 16.71 -9.08
N GLY A 73 20.99 18.02 -9.34
CA GLY A 73 21.98 18.90 -8.70
C GLY A 73 21.75 19.03 -7.20
N LEU A 74 20.49 19.19 -6.77
CA LEU A 74 20.11 19.19 -5.37
C LEU A 74 20.40 17.83 -4.72
N ALA A 75 20.02 16.72 -5.35
CA ALA A 75 20.33 15.36 -4.89
C ALA A 75 21.84 15.17 -4.66
N MET A 76 22.65 15.60 -5.63
CA MET A 76 24.11 15.54 -5.54
C MET A 76 24.65 16.32 -4.33
N ARG A 77 24.11 17.52 -4.08
CA ARG A 77 24.54 18.40 -2.98
C ARG A 77 24.15 17.85 -1.62
N ILE A 78 22.90 17.43 -1.44
CA ILE A 78 22.41 16.96 -0.14
C ILE A 78 23.06 15.64 0.28
N ALA A 79 23.38 14.75 -0.67
CA ALA A 79 24.04 13.48 -0.38
C ALA A 79 25.58 13.58 -0.26
N SER A 80 26.19 14.70 -0.66
CA SER A 80 27.65 14.85 -0.77
C SER A 80 28.40 14.62 0.54
N GLY A 81 27.86 15.11 1.66
CA GLY A 81 28.47 14.98 2.98
C GLY A 81 28.38 13.57 3.56
N LEU A 82 27.54 12.69 2.99
CA LEU A 82 27.25 11.37 3.56
C LEU A 82 28.27 10.28 3.14
N GLY A 83 29.10 10.57 2.13
CA GLY A 83 30.07 9.62 1.59
C GLY A 83 31.24 9.29 2.53
N GLY A 84 31.83 8.10 2.38
CA GLY A 84 32.93 7.63 3.24
C GLY A 84 32.50 7.35 4.69
N GLY A 85 31.20 7.15 4.89
CA GLY A 85 30.57 7.04 6.18
C GLY A 85 30.50 8.38 6.90
N VAL A 86 29.70 9.26 6.28
CA VAL A 86 29.35 10.66 6.57
C VAL A 86 30.51 11.65 6.67
N GLY A 87 31.31 11.76 5.63
CA GLY A 87 32.39 12.75 5.57
C GLY A 87 33.72 12.14 5.97
N ARG A 88 33.90 10.85 5.65
CA ARG A 88 35.12 10.05 5.89
C ARG A 88 35.40 9.77 7.36
N MET A 89 34.35 9.74 8.19
CA MET A 89 34.48 9.28 9.57
C MET A 89 34.54 7.76 9.68
N GLY A 90 34.31 7.01 8.59
CA GLY A 90 34.30 5.55 8.65
C GLY A 90 33.15 4.99 9.49
N ASP A 91 32.11 5.79 9.76
CA ASP A 91 30.96 5.38 10.56
C ASP A 91 29.84 4.84 9.65
N VAL A 92 28.57 5.23 9.84
CA VAL A 92 27.42 4.71 9.09
C VAL A 92 27.65 4.79 7.58
N CYS A 93 27.63 3.63 6.90
CA CYS A 93 27.95 3.50 5.48
C CYS A 93 27.16 4.49 4.60
N GLY A 94 27.87 5.20 3.73
CA GLY A 94 27.28 6.21 2.85
C GLY A 94 26.19 5.64 1.93
N THR A 95 26.36 4.42 1.44
CA THR A 95 25.32 3.74 0.64
C THR A 95 24.02 3.59 1.42
N LEU A 96 24.09 3.16 2.69
CA LEU A 96 22.91 2.99 3.56
C LEU A 96 22.23 4.33 3.86
N THR A 97 23.01 5.39 4.10
CA THR A 97 22.44 6.73 4.30
C THR A 97 21.81 7.29 3.02
N GLY A 98 22.38 6.98 1.85
CA GLY A 98 21.79 7.33 0.56
C GLY A 98 20.47 6.60 0.33
N ALA A 99 20.41 5.30 0.64
CA ALA A 99 19.18 4.51 0.57
C ALA A 99 18.10 5.01 1.55
N ALA A 100 18.49 5.41 2.76
CA ALA A 100 17.59 6.00 3.74
C ALA A 100 16.95 7.32 3.24
N LEU A 101 17.69 8.14 2.47
CA LEU A 101 17.11 9.32 1.82
C LEU A 101 16.06 8.92 0.78
N VAL A 102 16.31 7.86 -0.01
CA VAL A 102 15.31 7.37 -0.98
C VAL A 102 14.05 6.85 -0.27
N LEU A 103 14.21 6.11 0.82
CA LEU A 103 13.07 5.67 1.64
C LEU A 103 12.30 6.86 2.24
N GLY A 104 13.01 7.93 2.63
CA GLY A 104 12.37 9.17 3.06
C GLY A 104 11.61 9.88 1.93
N LEU A 105 12.04 9.77 0.68
CA LEU A 105 11.26 10.28 -0.47
C LEU A 105 10.02 9.43 -0.77
N GLU A 106 10.06 8.13 -0.47
CA GLU A 106 8.96 7.20 -0.75
C GLU A 106 7.90 7.12 0.36
N LEU A 107 8.33 7.23 1.61
CA LEU A 107 7.52 6.96 2.80
C LEU A 107 7.48 8.13 3.78
N GLY A 108 8.33 9.13 3.58
CA GLY A 108 8.47 10.23 4.52
C GLY A 108 7.24 11.12 4.58
N PRO A 109 7.02 11.80 5.71
CA PRO A 109 5.91 12.72 5.85
C PRO A 109 6.10 13.97 4.97
N GLU A 110 5.02 14.46 4.37
CA GLU A 110 4.96 15.79 3.74
C GLU A 110 4.77 16.90 4.79
N ARG A 111 4.10 16.57 5.90
CA ARG A 111 3.77 17.47 7.02
C ARG A 111 4.22 16.91 8.36
N MET A 112 4.52 17.78 9.32
CA MET A 112 5.12 17.37 10.61
C MET A 112 4.22 16.46 11.46
N GLU A 113 2.92 16.50 11.20
CA GLU A 113 1.86 15.80 11.93
C GLU A 113 1.70 14.33 11.50
N GLU A 114 2.25 13.95 10.34
CA GLU A 114 2.13 12.60 9.74
C GLU A 114 3.05 11.58 10.44
N ARG A 115 2.66 11.17 11.64
CA ARG A 115 3.44 10.25 12.47
C ARG A 115 3.60 8.87 11.86
N ASP A 116 2.58 8.37 11.17
CA ASP A 116 2.57 7.02 10.60
C ASP A 116 3.53 6.91 9.42
N ALA A 117 3.57 7.92 8.54
CA ALA A 117 4.54 8.02 7.44
C ALA A 117 6.00 8.05 7.98
N LYS A 118 6.22 8.83 9.03
CA LYS A 118 7.51 8.90 9.71
C LYS A 118 7.94 7.55 10.30
N GLU A 119 7.03 6.85 10.98
CA GLU A 119 7.31 5.53 11.54
C GLU A 119 7.55 4.49 10.44
N ALA A 120 6.75 4.49 9.36
CA ALA A 120 6.95 3.63 8.21
C ALA A 120 8.34 3.81 7.57
N THR A 121 8.81 5.06 7.48
CA THR A 121 10.18 5.36 7.02
C THR A 121 11.24 4.74 7.92
N TYR A 122 11.04 4.77 9.25
CA TYR A 122 11.97 4.17 10.21
C TYR A 122 11.99 2.64 10.11
N VAL A 123 10.81 2.01 10.02
CA VAL A 123 10.68 0.56 9.85
C VAL A 123 11.39 0.11 8.57
N ALA A 124 11.10 0.75 7.44
CA ALA A 124 11.74 0.40 6.16
C ALA A 124 13.26 0.61 6.19
N THR A 125 13.73 1.72 6.77
CA THR A 125 15.17 2.00 6.89
C THR A 125 15.86 0.96 7.77
N ARG A 126 15.23 0.53 8.86
CA ARG A 126 15.74 -0.52 9.74
C ARG A 126 15.83 -1.86 9.00
N GLN A 127 14.76 -2.26 8.30
CA GLN A 127 14.74 -3.50 7.51
C GLN A 127 15.85 -3.52 6.45
N LEU A 128 16.07 -2.39 5.76
CA LEU A 128 17.15 -2.28 4.78
C LEU A 128 18.53 -2.46 5.44
N GLN A 129 18.76 -1.85 6.61
CA GLN A 129 20.01 -1.99 7.34
C GLN A 129 20.22 -3.41 7.85
N GLU A 130 19.20 -4.04 8.42
CA GLU A 130 19.24 -5.42 8.93
C GLU A 130 19.59 -6.40 7.80
N ARG A 131 18.87 -6.34 6.67
CA ARG A 131 19.16 -7.18 5.49
C ARG A 131 20.56 -6.92 4.91
N PHE A 132 21.05 -5.68 4.97
CA PHE A 132 22.42 -5.37 4.55
C PHE A 132 23.47 -5.94 5.50
N ILE A 133 23.26 -5.82 6.81
CA ILE A 133 24.15 -6.36 7.85
C ILE A 133 24.19 -7.89 7.77
N GLU A 134 23.07 -8.56 7.51
CA GLU A 134 23.04 -10.01 7.29
C GLU A 134 23.95 -10.45 6.13
N ARG A 135 24.03 -9.65 5.06
CA ARG A 135 24.85 -9.96 3.87
C ARG A 135 26.33 -9.58 4.03
N HIS A 136 26.62 -8.47 4.72
CA HIS A 136 27.95 -7.86 4.75
C HIS A 136 28.61 -7.79 6.13
N GLY A 137 27.90 -8.23 7.18
CA GLY A 137 28.38 -8.31 8.55
C GLY A 137 28.39 -6.98 9.33
N SER A 138 28.25 -5.83 8.68
CA SER A 138 28.26 -4.52 9.33
C SER A 138 27.56 -3.43 8.52
N SER A 139 27.14 -2.36 9.19
CA SER A 139 26.68 -1.09 8.59
C SER A 139 27.74 0.01 8.68
N ARG A 140 28.88 -0.23 9.32
CA ARG A 140 29.94 0.77 9.51
C ARG A 140 31.01 0.66 8.42
N CYS A 141 31.29 1.78 7.76
CA CYS A 141 32.21 1.88 6.64
C CYS A 141 33.62 1.39 7.01
N ARG A 142 34.10 1.67 8.23
CA ARG A 142 35.40 1.20 8.70
C ARG A 142 35.50 -0.32 8.87
N GLU A 143 34.40 -0.95 9.25
CA GLU A 143 34.34 -2.40 9.45
C GLU A 143 34.24 -3.11 8.10
N LEU A 144 33.39 -2.58 7.21
CA LEU A 144 33.25 -3.06 5.83
C LEU A 144 34.56 -2.98 5.03
N LEU A 145 35.31 -1.89 5.21
CA LEU A 145 36.59 -1.70 4.53
C LEU A 145 37.80 -2.23 5.32
N GLU A 146 37.61 -2.67 6.56
CA GLU A 146 38.68 -3.02 7.49
C GLU A 146 39.74 -1.89 7.62
N LYS A 147 39.30 -0.63 7.48
CA LYS A 147 40.12 0.59 7.49
C LYS A 147 39.32 1.78 8.00
N ASP A 148 39.86 2.50 8.98
CA ASP A 148 39.29 3.75 9.48
C ASP A 148 39.69 4.93 8.58
N LEU A 149 38.72 5.41 7.81
CA LEU A 149 38.92 6.51 6.86
C LEU A 149 39.23 7.86 7.53
N SER A 150 38.99 8.00 8.83
CA SER A 150 39.34 9.21 9.58
C SER A 150 40.84 9.29 9.89
N ILE A 151 41.55 8.15 9.77
CA ILE A 151 43.00 8.06 9.96
C ILE A 151 43.68 8.24 8.59
N PRO A 152 44.49 9.30 8.38
CA PRO A 152 45.08 9.59 7.06
C PRO A 152 45.91 8.45 6.48
N GLU A 153 46.60 7.69 7.33
CA GLU A 153 47.40 6.54 6.90
C GLU A 153 46.51 5.40 6.41
N GLU A 154 45.49 5.02 7.15
CA GLU A 154 44.56 3.97 6.75
C GLU A 154 43.74 4.36 5.52
N TYR A 155 43.40 5.64 5.35
CA TYR A 155 42.80 6.15 4.12
C TYR A 155 43.73 5.96 2.91
N ARG A 156 45.02 6.26 3.04
CA ARG A 156 46.00 6.01 1.97
C ARG A 156 46.11 4.53 1.66
N GLN A 157 46.09 3.67 2.67
CA GLN A 157 46.10 2.21 2.49
C GLN A 157 44.84 1.73 1.77
N ALA A 158 43.65 2.22 2.15
CA ALA A 158 42.39 1.88 1.48
C ALA A 158 42.41 2.26 -0.01
N LYS A 159 43.03 3.41 -0.34
CA LYS A 159 43.28 3.82 -1.74
C LYS A 159 44.26 2.90 -2.44
N ALA A 160 45.39 2.56 -1.81
CA ALA A 160 46.44 1.73 -2.40
C ALA A 160 45.97 0.28 -2.65
N LEU A 161 45.08 -0.22 -1.80
CA LEU A 161 44.43 -1.53 -1.94
C LEU A 161 43.19 -1.49 -2.85
N ASP A 162 42.89 -0.34 -3.47
CA ASP A 162 41.73 -0.12 -4.33
C ASP A 162 40.40 -0.54 -3.68
N LEU A 163 40.26 -0.45 -2.35
CA LEU A 163 39.05 -0.90 -1.64
C LEU A 163 37.80 -0.13 -2.09
N PHE A 164 37.98 1.14 -2.49
CA PHE A 164 36.91 1.95 -3.07
C PHE A 164 36.44 1.45 -4.44
N LYS A 165 37.23 0.66 -5.16
CA LYS A 165 36.87 0.08 -6.46
C LYS A 165 36.51 -1.39 -6.38
N THR A 166 36.98 -2.10 -5.36
CA THR A 166 36.78 -3.55 -5.22
C THR A 166 35.69 -3.91 -4.22
N ARG A 167 35.48 -3.11 -3.17
CA ARG A 167 34.47 -3.38 -2.13
C ARG A 167 33.27 -2.44 -2.23
N CYS A 168 33.50 -1.11 -2.29
CA CYS A 168 32.41 -0.14 -2.29
C CYS A 168 31.33 -0.36 -3.36
N PRO A 169 31.66 -0.73 -4.63
CA PRO A 169 30.65 -1.02 -5.64
C PRO A 169 29.70 -2.17 -5.25
N LEU A 170 30.22 -3.22 -4.60
CA LEU A 170 29.40 -4.36 -4.15
C LEU A 170 28.38 -3.93 -3.08
N TYR A 171 28.77 -3.00 -2.21
CA TYR A 171 27.86 -2.44 -1.21
C TYR A 171 26.80 -1.54 -1.84
N VAL A 172 27.19 -0.71 -2.83
CA VAL A 172 26.25 0.10 -3.63
C VAL A 172 25.22 -0.78 -4.31
N GLU A 173 25.67 -1.79 -5.04
CA GLU A 173 24.81 -2.76 -5.71
C GLU A 173 23.84 -3.43 -4.73
N THR A 174 24.36 -3.99 -3.63
CA THR A 174 23.53 -4.70 -2.65
C THR A 174 22.45 -3.80 -2.05
N ALA A 175 22.81 -2.58 -1.63
CA ALA A 175 21.84 -1.69 -1.01
C ALA A 175 20.74 -1.25 -1.98
N VAL A 176 21.08 -1.06 -3.26
CA VAL A 176 20.08 -0.69 -4.28
C VAL A 176 19.17 -1.86 -4.61
N ILE A 177 19.70 -3.09 -4.66
CA ILE A 177 18.87 -4.30 -4.79
C ILE A 177 17.88 -4.41 -3.62
N LEU A 178 18.38 -4.29 -2.38
CA LEU A 178 17.53 -4.33 -1.18
C LEU A 178 16.49 -3.21 -1.17
N LEU A 179 16.87 -2.02 -1.63
CA LEU A 179 15.97 -0.88 -1.75
C LEU A 179 14.86 -1.15 -2.77
N ASP A 180 15.19 -1.63 -3.97
CA ASP A 180 14.19 -1.99 -4.97
C ASP A 180 13.29 -3.14 -4.51
N GLU A 181 13.81 -4.13 -3.79
CA GLU A 181 13.01 -5.19 -3.15
C GLU A 181 11.96 -4.57 -2.22
N LEU A 182 12.35 -3.68 -1.30
CA LEU A 182 11.42 -3.03 -0.38
C LEU A 182 10.39 -2.15 -1.09
N LEU A 183 10.80 -1.39 -2.12
CA LEU A 183 9.90 -0.57 -2.93
C LEU A 183 8.88 -1.44 -3.68
N ASN A 184 9.30 -2.61 -4.16
CA ASN A 184 8.43 -3.56 -4.84
C ASN A 184 7.50 -4.30 -3.87
N GLU A 185 7.97 -4.68 -2.68
CA GLU A 185 7.15 -5.30 -1.62
C GLU A 185 5.96 -4.40 -1.25
N LYS A 186 6.18 -3.09 -1.08
CA LYS A 186 5.11 -2.10 -0.86
C LYS A 186 4.08 -2.11 -2.00
N LYS A 187 4.56 -2.06 -3.25
CA LYS A 187 3.71 -2.06 -4.43
C LYS A 187 2.86 -3.34 -4.52
N ILE A 188 3.48 -4.50 -4.28
CA ILE A 188 2.81 -5.80 -4.28
C ILE A 188 1.76 -5.86 -3.16
N ASN A 189 2.08 -5.38 -1.97
CA ASN A 189 1.15 -5.35 -0.83
C ASN A 189 -0.09 -4.49 -1.16
N MET A 190 0.11 -3.29 -1.69
CA MET A 190 -1.01 -2.42 -2.12
C MET A 190 -1.87 -3.10 -3.19
N LYS A 191 -1.25 -3.75 -4.19
CA LYS A 191 -1.98 -4.52 -5.20
C LYS A 191 -2.83 -5.62 -4.58
N GLN A 192 -2.24 -6.38 -3.66
CA GLN A 192 -2.93 -7.48 -2.99
C GLN A 192 -4.12 -6.99 -2.16
N LYS A 193 -3.98 -5.86 -1.47
CA LYS A 193 -5.09 -5.21 -0.76
C LYS A 193 -6.22 -4.81 -1.71
N ILE A 194 -5.91 -4.23 -2.87
CA ILE A 194 -6.91 -3.89 -3.88
C ILE A 194 -7.59 -5.14 -4.45
N LEU A 195 -6.83 -6.19 -4.78
CA LEU A 195 -7.38 -7.48 -5.22
C LEU A 195 -8.35 -8.05 -4.19
N THR A 196 -7.96 -8.03 -2.91
CA THR A 196 -8.83 -8.48 -1.81
C THR A 196 -10.14 -7.68 -1.78
N MET A 197 -10.08 -6.35 -1.93
CA MET A 197 -11.29 -5.51 -1.98
C MET A 197 -12.15 -5.80 -3.22
N LEU A 198 -11.54 -6.05 -4.38
CA LEU A 198 -12.27 -6.42 -5.61
C LEU A 198 -12.97 -7.78 -5.47
N GLU A 199 -12.30 -8.77 -4.89
CA GLU A 199 -12.87 -10.10 -4.62
C GLU A 199 -14.06 -10.00 -3.66
N LEU A 200 -13.91 -9.26 -2.56
CA LEU A 200 -14.98 -8.98 -1.61
C LEU A 200 -16.15 -8.22 -2.26
N GLN A 201 -15.87 -7.25 -3.13
CA GLN A 201 -16.91 -6.51 -3.84
C GLN A 201 -17.67 -7.39 -4.84
N ASP A 202 -16.97 -8.20 -5.64
CA ASP A 202 -17.61 -9.12 -6.59
C ASP A 202 -18.52 -10.12 -5.86
N ALA A 203 -18.04 -10.68 -4.75
CA ALA A 203 -18.82 -11.57 -3.90
C ALA A 203 -20.05 -10.87 -3.30
N MET A 204 -19.90 -9.63 -2.80
CA MET A 204 -21.00 -8.87 -2.22
C MET A 204 -22.06 -8.54 -3.26
N ASN A 205 -21.64 -8.11 -4.45
CA ASN A 205 -22.54 -7.81 -5.56
C ASN A 205 -23.33 -9.05 -5.97
N ARG A 206 -22.70 -10.24 -6.06
CA ARG A 206 -23.38 -11.52 -6.32
C ARG A 206 -24.39 -11.86 -5.22
N LYS A 207 -24.02 -11.72 -3.95
CA LYS A 207 -24.93 -11.96 -2.80
C LYS A 207 -26.18 -11.07 -2.84
N VAL A 208 -26.05 -9.84 -3.33
CA VAL A 208 -27.17 -8.92 -3.53
C VAL A 208 -28.00 -9.34 -4.75
N ASN A 209 -27.34 -9.55 -5.90
CA ASN A 209 -27.93 -10.05 -7.14
C ASN A 209 -26.92 -10.92 -7.90
N ASP A 210 -27.23 -12.22 -8.07
CA ASP A 210 -26.35 -13.16 -8.79
C ASP A 210 -26.06 -12.74 -10.24
N ASP A 211 -26.99 -12.00 -10.87
CA ASP A 211 -26.89 -11.52 -12.26
C ASP A 211 -26.42 -10.05 -12.36
N TRP A 212 -25.76 -9.52 -11.32
CA TRP A 212 -25.44 -8.10 -11.23
C TRP A 212 -24.60 -7.55 -12.40
N ARG A 213 -23.80 -8.40 -13.04
CA ARG A 213 -22.94 -8.03 -14.18
C ARG A 213 -23.77 -7.68 -15.42
N ASP A 214 -24.89 -8.38 -15.63
CA ASP A 214 -25.78 -8.17 -16.78
C ASP A 214 -27.00 -7.30 -16.43
N ALA A 215 -27.18 -6.96 -15.15
CA ALA A 215 -28.30 -6.15 -14.65
C ALA A 215 -28.29 -4.68 -15.10
N GLY A 216 -27.20 -4.21 -15.73
CA GLY A 216 -27.11 -2.85 -16.27
C GLY A 216 -27.15 -1.76 -15.19
N TYR A 217 -26.56 -2.04 -14.01
CA TYR A 217 -26.55 -1.08 -12.90
C TYR A 217 -25.69 0.15 -13.21
N PRO A 218 -26.23 1.36 -13.05
CA PRO A 218 -25.55 2.60 -13.35
C PRO A 218 -24.70 3.05 -12.14
N TRP A 219 -23.60 2.36 -11.86
CA TRP A 219 -22.76 2.59 -10.68
C TRP A 219 -22.32 4.05 -10.50
N TYR A 220 -22.06 4.76 -11.60
CA TYR A 220 -21.76 6.20 -11.57
C TYR A 220 -22.83 7.04 -10.85
N ARG A 221 -24.11 6.61 -10.87
CA ARG A 221 -25.19 7.30 -10.14
C ARG A 221 -25.06 7.15 -8.64
N ALA A 222 -24.67 5.97 -8.18
CA ALA A 222 -24.40 5.77 -6.76
C ALA A 222 -23.20 6.62 -6.35
N ILE A 223 -22.10 6.59 -7.12
CA ILE A 223 -20.89 7.40 -6.88
C ILE A 223 -21.21 8.90 -6.71
N TRP A 224 -21.87 9.55 -7.66
CA TRP A 224 -22.13 10.99 -7.51
C TRP A 224 -23.19 11.29 -6.44
N THR A 225 -24.09 10.34 -6.12
CA THR A 225 -25.04 10.50 -5.00
C THR A 225 -24.27 10.52 -3.68
N GLU A 226 -23.36 9.57 -3.46
CA GLU A 226 -22.50 9.55 -2.27
C GLU A 226 -21.58 10.78 -2.20
N CYS A 227 -21.11 11.31 -3.35
CA CYS A 227 -20.42 12.61 -3.36
C CYS A 227 -21.30 13.74 -2.78
N ALA A 228 -22.59 13.75 -3.10
CA ALA A 228 -23.52 14.74 -2.58
C ALA A 228 -23.80 14.56 -1.08
N GLU A 229 -23.92 13.30 -0.61
CA GLU A 229 -24.06 12.97 0.81
C GLU A 229 -22.81 13.41 1.61
N MET A 230 -21.63 13.08 1.10
CA MET A 230 -20.34 13.51 1.66
C MET A 230 -20.23 15.04 1.77
N LEU A 231 -20.64 15.77 0.73
CA LEU A 231 -20.63 17.23 0.74
C LEU A 231 -21.56 17.80 1.83
N ASP A 232 -22.70 17.14 2.08
CA ASP A 232 -23.64 17.52 3.13
C ASP A 232 -23.06 17.33 4.54
N HIS A 233 -22.30 16.25 4.76
CA HIS A 233 -21.57 15.98 6.02
C HIS A 233 -20.41 16.92 6.27
N TYR A 234 -19.66 17.30 5.22
CA TYR A 234 -18.59 18.29 5.33
C TYR A 234 -19.14 19.72 5.53
N GLY A 235 -20.25 20.01 4.87
CA GLY A 235 -20.99 21.26 4.96
C GLY A 235 -20.67 22.25 3.84
N TRP A 236 -21.71 22.79 3.20
CA TRP A 236 -21.62 23.73 2.08
C TRP A 236 -22.65 24.87 2.17
N LYS A 237 -23.62 24.77 3.08
CA LYS A 237 -24.77 25.67 3.20
C LYS A 237 -24.31 26.98 3.83
N TRP A 238 -23.98 27.97 3.02
CA TRP A 238 -23.47 29.28 3.48
C TRP A 238 -24.47 30.07 4.35
N TRP A 239 -25.75 29.68 4.38
CA TRP A 239 -26.79 30.29 5.20
C TRP A 239 -27.04 29.59 6.55
N LYS A 240 -26.29 28.51 6.86
CA LYS A 240 -26.42 27.74 8.11
C LYS A 240 -25.04 27.47 8.69
N HIS A 241 -24.85 27.69 10.00
CA HIS A 241 -23.61 27.26 10.65
C HIS A 241 -23.50 25.73 10.60
N GLN A 242 -22.38 25.23 10.11
CA GLN A 242 -22.09 23.79 9.99
C GLN A 242 -20.68 23.53 10.51
N LYS A 243 -20.51 22.38 11.17
CA LYS A 243 -19.21 21.82 11.49
C LYS A 243 -19.05 20.53 10.68
N PRO A 244 -17.92 20.33 9.98
CA PRO A 244 -17.66 19.09 9.27
C PRO A 244 -17.73 17.90 10.22
N ASP A 245 -18.46 16.86 9.82
CA ASP A 245 -18.40 15.54 10.44
C ASP A 245 -17.44 14.65 9.65
N MET A 246 -16.15 14.70 10.01
CA MET A 246 -15.11 13.99 9.26
C MET A 246 -15.27 12.46 9.31
N GLN A 247 -15.88 11.93 10.38
CA GLN A 247 -16.13 10.49 10.47
C GLN A 247 -17.16 10.05 9.43
N GLN A 248 -18.24 10.81 9.27
CA GLN A 248 -19.23 10.55 8.22
C GLN A 248 -18.62 10.77 6.83
N VAL A 249 -17.83 11.82 6.64
CA VAL A 249 -17.11 12.05 5.37
C VAL A 249 -16.24 10.84 4.98
N HIS A 250 -15.48 10.27 5.90
CA HIS A 250 -14.67 9.07 5.62
C HIS A 250 -15.52 7.84 5.29
N LEU A 251 -16.70 7.69 5.91
CA LEU A 251 -17.64 6.62 5.57
C LEU A 251 -18.19 6.77 4.14
N GLU A 252 -18.51 7.99 3.71
CA GLU A 252 -18.98 8.23 2.33
C GLU A 252 -17.87 7.99 1.30
N ILE A 253 -16.60 8.28 1.63
CA ILE A 253 -15.47 7.90 0.76
C ILE A 253 -15.41 6.38 0.59
N VAL A 254 -15.64 5.62 1.67
CA VAL A 254 -15.69 4.16 1.62
C VAL A 254 -16.88 3.67 0.77
N ASP A 255 -18.04 4.33 0.84
CA ASP A 255 -19.22 3.96 0.04
C ASP A 255 -19.02 4.26 -1.44
N ILE A 256 -18.44 5.41 -1.78
CA ILE A 256 -17.96 5.71 -3.14
C ILE A 256 -17.02 4.60 -3.63
N TRP A 257 -16.10 4.14 -2.78
CA TRP A 257 -15.14 3.10 -3.15
C TRP A 257 -15.81 1.76 -3.49
N HIS A 258 -16.86 1.35 -2.78
CA HIS A 258 -17.64 0.14 -3.13
C HIS A 258 -18.20 0.22 -4.55
N PHE A 259 -18.77 1.37 -4.91
CA PHE A 259 -19.34 1.58 -6.24
C PHE A 259 -18.26 1.73 -7.31
N ALA A 260 -17.12 2.36 -6.98
CA ALA A 260 -15.98 2.46 -7.88
C ALA A 260 -15.38 1.08 -8.19
N LEU A 261 -15.19 0.23 -7.18
CA LEU A 261 -14.73 -1.15 -7.37
C LEU A 261 -15.75 -1.96 -8.20
N SER A 262 -17.05 -1.80 -7.95
CA SER A 262 -18.10 -2.46 -8.75
C SER A 262 -18.05 -2.06 -10.22
N ASP A 263 -17.83 -0.77 -10.50
CA ASP A 263 -17.67 -0.24 -11.85
C ASP A 263 -16.39 -0.76 -12.52
N LEU A 264 -15.27 -0.81 -11.79
CA LEU A 264 -14.00 -1.36 -12.28
C LEU A 264 -14.13 -2.84 -12.63
N ILE A 265 -14.78 -3.65 -11.80
CA ILE A 265 -15.00 -5.08 -12.06
C ILE A 265 -15.87 -5.27 -13.32
N LEU A 266 -16.85 -4.40 -13.54
CA LEU A 266 -17.75 -4.48 -14.69
C LEU A 266 -17.04 -4.16 -16.02
N HIS A 267 -16.11 -3.21 -16.00
CA HIS A 267 -15.47 -2.69 -17.21
C HIS A 267 -14.11 -3.35 -17.55
N ASN A 268 -13.65 -4.33 -16.78
CA ASN A 268 -12.39 -5.03 -17.01
C ASN A 268 -12.58 -6.54 -17.14
N ALA A 269 -11.70 -7.21 -17.91
CA ALA A 269 -11.86 -8.63 -18.19
C ALA A 269 -11.43 -9.50 -16.99
N THR A 270 -10.50 -8.98 -16.17
CA THR A 270 -9.96 -9.68 -15.00
C THR A 270 -9.88 -8.74 -13.78
N LEU A 271 -9.85 -9.32 -12.57
CA LEU A 271 -9.64 -8.55 -11.36
C LEU A 271 -8.23 -7.95 -11.31
N GLU A 272 -7.25 -8.61 -11.93
CA GLU A 272 -5.88 -8.13 -12.06
C GLU A 272 -5.80 -6.85 -12.89
N GLU A 273 -6.53 -6.75 -14.00
CA GLU A 273 -6.62 -5.53 -14.80
C GLU A 273 -7.29 -4.40 -14.02
N ALA A 274 -8.41 -4.70 -13.34
CA ALA A 274 -9.09 -3.74 -12.46
C ALA A 274 -8.15 -3.24 -11.34
N ALA A 275 -7.36 -4.13 -10.73
CA ALA A 275 -6.43 -3.78 -9.69
C ALA A 275 -5.30 -2.87 -10.20
N GLU A 276 -4.75 -3.13 -11.39
CA GLU A 276 -3.72 -2.26 -11.98
C GLU A 276 -4.25 -0.86 -12.31
N LEU A 277 -5.50 -0.75 -12.80
CA LEU A 277 -6.15 0.55 -13.02
C LEU A 277 -6.39 1.31 -11.72
N ALA A 278 -6.90 0.62 -10.69
CA ALA A 278 -7.10 1.19 -9.37
C ALA A 278 -5.78 1.68 -8.76
N MET A 279 -4.72 0.86 -8.82
CA MET A 279 -3.38 1.23 -8.35
C MET A 279 -2.86 2.46 -9.07
N LYS A 280 -3.00 2.50 -10.40
CA LYS A 280 -2.55 3.65 -11.20
C LYS A 280 -3.27 4.93 -10.77
N GLY A 281 -4.60 4.90 -10.69
CA GLY A 281 -5.38 6.07 -10.31
C GLY A 281 -5.09 6.55 -8.88
N LEU A 282 -4.94 5.62 -7.93
CA LEU A 282 -4.56 5.93 -6.54
C LEU A 282 -3.14 6.51 -6.43
N GLY A 283 -2.22 6.10 -7.31
CA GLY A 283 -0.85 6.60 -7.34
C GLY A 283 -0.65 7.90 -8.13
N GLU A 284 -1.64 8.31 -8.93
CA GLU A 284 -1.62 9.50 -9.78
C GLU A 284 -2.89 10.35 -9.50
N PRO A 285 -3.01 10.96 -8.31
CA PRO A 285 -4.17 11.77 -7.97
C PRO A 285 -4.27 13.00 -8.89
N SER A 286 -5.50 13.35 -9.25
CA SER A 286 -5.79 14.63 -9.91
C SER A 286 -5.39 15.79 -8.99
N GLU A 287 -5.10 16.96 -9.58
CA GLU A 287 -4.71 18.15 -8.81
C GLU A 287 -5.81 18.54 -7.81
N ALA A 288 -5.53 18.38 -6.51
CA ALA A 288 -6.44 18.76 -5.44
C ALA A 288 -6.38 20.28 -5.19
N VAL A 289 -7.54 20.93 -5.13
CA VAL A 289 -7.65 22.39 -4.88
C VAL A 289 -8.08 22.65 -3.44
N ASP A 290 -9.33 22.34 -3.15
CA ASP A 290 -9.92 22.32 -1.82
C ASP A 290 -10.93 21.16 -1.77
N PHE A 291 -11.24 20.70 -0.57
CA PHE A 291 -12.05 19.51 -0.39
C PHE A 291 -13.40 19.56 -1.12
N ARG A 292 -14.12 20.70 -1.13
CA ARG A 292 -15.43 20.78 -1.82
C ARG A 292 -15.26 20.67 -3.32
N THR A 293 -14.30 21.40 -3.88
CA THR A 293 -14.00 21.36 -5.31
C THR A 293 -13.57 19.96 -5.75
N SER A 294 -12.79 19.23 -4.94
CA SER A 294 -12.40 17.85 -5.24
C SER A 294 -13.59 16.89 -5.31
N ILE A 295 -14.58 17.04 -4.41
CA ILE A 295 -15.84 16.27 -4.46
C ILE A 295 -16.61 16.58 -5.74
N GLU A 296 -16.75 17.86 -6.08
CA GLU A 296 -17.46 18.31 -7.28
C GLU A 296 -16.79 17.81 -8.55
N GLN A 297 -15.45 17.79 -8.60
CA GLN A 297 -14.68 17.26 -9.72
C GLN A 297 -14.86 15.75 -9.89
N LEU A 298 -14.86 14.98 -8.79
CA LEU A 298 -15.15 13.54 -8.83
C LEU A 298 -16.58 13.27 -9.35
N ALA A 299 -17.57 14.01 -8.85
CA ALA A 299 -18.94 13.90 -9.31
C ALA A 299 -19.08 14.27 -10.79
N MET A 300 -18.46 15.37 -11.22
CA MET A 300 -18.45 15.82 -12.61
C MET A 300 -17.81 14.77 -13.53
N ALA A 301 -16.63 14.26 -13.18
CA ALA A 301 -15.94 13.23 -13.94
C ALA A 301 -16.81 11.98 -14.08
N SER A 302 -17.37 11.49 -12.97
CA SER A 302 -18.21 10.29 -12.94
C SER A 302 -19.48 10.44 -13.79
N ILE A 303 -20.10 11.62 -13.77
CA ILE A 303 -21.28 11.93 -14.60
C ILE A 303 -20.90 12.01 -16.08
N GLN A 304 -19.78 12.65 -16.40
CA GLN A 304 -19.36 12.88 -17.78
C GLN A 304 -18.93 11.58 -18.47
N THR A 305 -18.20 10.71 -17.76
CA THR A 305 -17.71 9.43 -18.31
C THR A 305 -18.70 8.29 -18.10
N GLN A 306 -19.69 8.45 -17.21
CA GLN A 306 -20.58 7.39 -16.73
C GLN A 306 -19.84 6.19 -16.12
N SER A 307 -18.67 6.44 -15.53
CA SER A 307 -17.78 5.44 -14.95
C SER A 307 -17.04 6.02 -13.74
N ALA A 308 -16.44 5.18 -12.91
CA ALA A 308 -15.62 5.61 -11.79
C ALA A 308 -14.33 6.31 -12.28
N ASP A 309 -13.96 7.41 -11.62
CA ASP A 309 -12.69 8.10 -11.85
C ASP A 309 -11.78 8.01 -10.62
N ILE A 310 -10.79 7.12 -10.71
CA ILE A 310 -9.95 6.77 -9.56
C ILE A 310 -8.94 7.88 -9.22
N SER A 311 -8.49 8.66 -10.19
CA SER A 311 -7.56 9.77 -9.95
C SER A 311 -8.25 10.92 -9.20
N HIS A 312 -9.51 11.24 -9.52
CA HIS A 312 -10.29 12.21 -8.74
C HIS A 312 -10.71 11.65 -7.37
N PHE A 313 -10.99 10.35 -7.28
CA PHE A 313 -11.21 9.69 -6.00
C PHE A 313 -9.99 9.81 -5.08
N ALA A 314 -8.78 9.58 -5.61
CA ALA A 314 -7.53 9.75 -4.86
C ALA A 314 -7.31 11.20 -4.41
N ALA A 315 -7.69 12.19 -5.24
CA ALA A 315 -7.64 13.59 -4.86
C ALA A 315 -8.60 13.92 -3.69
N VAL A 316 -9.80 13.33 -3.66
CA VAL A 316 -10.74 13.44 -2.54
C VAL A 316 -10.15 12.82 -1.27
N MET A 317 -9.56 11.62 -1.35
CA MET A 317 -8.88 10.99 -0.20
C MET A 317 -7.77 11.87 0.37
N GLN A 318 -6.93 12.43 -0.51
CA GLN A 318 -5.84 13.32 -0.12
C GLN A 318 -6.37 14.57 0.60
N ALA A 319 -7.42 15.19 0.06
CA ALA A 319 -8.04 16.38 0.65
C ALA A 319 -8.82 16.08 1.95
N ALA A 320 -9.25 14.83 2.17
CA ALA A 320 -9.86 14.34 3.40
C ALA A 320 -8.86 13.80 4.44
N GLU A 321 -7.56 13.79 4.12
CA GLU A 321 -6.50 13.17 4.93
C GLU A 321 -6.77 11.68 5.25
N LEU A 322 -7.39 10.95 4.32
CA LEU A 322 -7.66 9.51 4.46
C LEU A 322 -6.59 8.70 3.73
N GLY A 323 -5.76 7.96 4.48
CA GLY A 323 -4.73 7.08 3.92
C GLY A 323 -5.30 5.78 3.31
N PHE A 324 -4.55 5.17 2.39
CA PHE A 324 -4.96 3.92 1.74
C PHE A 324 -5.16 2.75 2.71
N ASP A 325 -4.30 2.62 3.74
CA ASP A 325 -4.43 1.55 4.73
C ASP A 325 -5.71 1.70 5.56
N GLU A 326 -6.12 2.94 5.86
CA GLU A 326 -7.36 3.23 6.58
C GLU A 326 -8.58 3.02 5.70
N LEU A 327 -8.51 3.39 4.42
CA LEU A 327 -9.52 3.02 3.42
C LEU A 327 -9.69 1.50 3.38
N PHE A 328 -8.60 0.74 3.24
CA PHE A 328 -8.63 -0.72 3.19
C PHE A 328 -9.26 -1.32 4.45
N LYS A 329 -8.83 -0.87 5.64
CA LYS A 329 -9.38 -1.32 6.93
C LYS A 329 -10.88 -1.10 7.02
N THR A 330 -11.32 0.14 6.77
CA THR A 330 -12.72 0.54 6.92
C THR A 330 -13.59 -0.14 5.86
N TYR A 331 -13.09 -0.23 4.62
CA TYR A 331 -13.76 -0.95 3.53
C TYR A 331 -13.97 -2.42 3.88
N VAL A 332 -12.90 -3.15 4.22
CA VAL A 332 -13.00 -4.59 4.51
C VAL A 332 -13.91 -4.80 5.71
N GLY A 333 -13.77 -3.99 6.76
CA GLY A 333 -14.64 -4.08 7.93
C GLY A 333 -16.12 -3.89 7.58
N LYS A 334 -16.46 -2.85 6.81
CA LYS A 334 -17.85 -2.56 6.41
C LYS A 334 -18.40 -3.63 5.46
N ASN A 335 -17.59 -4.11 4.51
CA ASN A 335 -17.96 -5.17 3.59
C ASN A 335 -18.25 -6.49 4.34
N VAL A 336 -17.35 -6.89 5.25
CA VAL A 336 -17.51 -8.08 6.09
C VAL A 336 -18.74 -7.96 7.01
N LEU A 337 -18.98 -6.80 7.63
CA LEU A 337 -20.19 -6.56 8.42
C LEU A 337 -21.47 -6.63 7.56
N ASN A 338 -21.44 -6.18 6.30
CA ASN A 338 -22.56 -6.30 5.40
C ASN A 338 -22.85 -7.76 5.02
N PHE A 339 -21.82 -8.57 4.79
CA PHE A 339 -21.99 -10.03 4.65
C PHE A 339 -22.58 -10.65 5.91
N PHE A 340 -22.01 -10.32 7.07
CA PHE A 340 -22.47 -10.81 8.36
C PHE A 340 -23.97 -10.52 8.57
N ARG A 341 -24.41 -9.28 8.27
CA ARG A 341 -25.83 -8.89 8.26
C ARG A 341 -26.67 -9.81 7.37
N GLN A 342 -26.26 -10.01 6.11
CA GLN A 342 -26.99 -10.85 5.17
C GLN A 342 -27.09 -12.31 5.64
N ASP A 343 -26.02 -12.86 6.22
CA ASP A 343 -25.99 -14.23 6.72
C ASP A 343 -26.86 -14.43 7.97
N HIS A 344 -27.07 -13.36 8.75
CA HIS A 344 -27.88 -13.36 9.97
C HIS A 344 -29.29 -12.76 9.77
N GLY A 345 -29.78 -12.79 8.53
CA GLY A 345 -31.18 -12.57 8.22
C GLY A 345 -31.61 -11.10 8.03
N TYR A 346 -30.71 -10.26 7.50
CA TYR A 346 -31.02 -8.84 7.25
C TYR A 346 -32.13 -8.63 6.21
N LYS A 347 -32.20 -9.47 5.17
CA LYS A 347 -33.28 -9.41 4.16
C LYS A 347 -34.62 -9.87 4.75
N GLU A 348 -34.57 -10.81 5.68
CA GLU A 348 -35.70 -11.41 6.37
C GLU A 348 -36.18 -10.54 7.55
N GLY A 349 -35.39 -9.55 7.95
CA GLY A 349 -35.69 -8.65 9.07
C GLY A 349 -35.42 -9.24 10.45
N SER A 350 -34.76 -10.40 10.54
CA SER A 350 -34.40 -11.05 11.81
C SER A 350 -33.07 -10.60 12.39
N TYR A 351 -32.24 -9.89 11.61
CA TYR A 351 -30.95 -9.40 12.06
C TYR A 351 -31.06 -8.40 13.22
N ILE A 352 -30.26 -8.61 14.27
CA ILE A 352 -30.17 -7.71 15.40
C ILE A 352 -29.11 -6.65 15.10
N LYS A 353 -29.51 -5.40 14.85
CA LYS A 353 -28.56 -4.30 14.64
C LYS A 353 -27.94 -3.75 15.93
N LEU A 354 -28.64 -3.87 17.06
CA LEU A 354 -28.20 -3.39 18.37
C LEU A 354 -27.66 -4.55 19.20
N TRP A 355 -26.34 -4.66 19.31
CA TRP A 355 -25.65 -5.71 20.06
C TRP A 355 -25.34 -5.18 21.46
N ASN A 356 -25.96 -5.78 22.48
CA ASN A 356 -25.75 -5.38 23.88
C ASN A 356 -25.93 -3.86 24.14
N GLY A 357 -26.84 -3.22 23.41
CA GLY A 357 -27.17 -1.79 23.55
C GLY A 357 -26.32 -0.82 22.73
N ARG A 358 -25.41 -1.31 21.87
CA ARG A 358 -24.61 -0.51 20.92
C ARG A 358 -24.89 -0.95 19.48
N GLU A 359 -24.75 -0.06 18.50
CA GLU A 359 -24.90 -0.46 17.10
C GLU A 359 -23.76 -1.40 16.66
N ASP A 360 -24.06 -2.33 15.76
CA ASP A 360 -23.08 -3.25 15.15
C ASP A 360 -21.85 -2.53 14.55
N ASN A 361 -22.03 -1.34 13.95
CA ASN A 361 -20.94 -0.50 13.45
C ASN A 361 -19.97 -0.04 14.57
N GLU A 362 -20.46 0.14 15.80
CA GLU A 362 -19.59 0.52 16.93
C GLU A 362 -18.72 -0.66 17.37
N HIS A 363 -19.27 -1.88 17.36
CA HIS A 363 -18.49 -3.10 17.64
C HIS A 363 -17.46 -3.35 16.55
N LEU A 364 -17.82 -3.12 15.28
CA LEU A 364 -16.89 -3.18 14.17
C LEU A 364 -15.71 -2.21 14.38
N ALA A 365 -15.98 -0.96 14.78
CA ALA A 365 -14.91 0.01 15.04
C ALA A 365 -13.93 -0.48 16.12
N ASP A 366 -14.44 -1.07 17.22
CA ASP A 366 -13.61 -1.64 18.28
C ASP A 366 -12.78 -2.85 17.79
N ILE A 367 -13.35 -3.69 16.93
CA ILE A 367 -12.65 -4.83 16.32
C ILE A 367 -11.51 -4.33 15.43
N LEU A 368 -11.80 -3.39 14.52
CA LEU A 368 -10.81 -2.88 13.57
C LEU A 368 -9.65 -2.16 14.26
N ALA A 369 -9.88 -1.50 15.39
CA ALA A 369 -8.84 -0.83 16.17
C ALA A 369 -7.77 -1.78 16.73
N ASN A 370 -8.12 -3.07 16.91
CA ASN A 370 -7.24 -4.06 17.53
C ASN A 370 -6.61 -5.06 16.53
N LEU A 371 -6.95 -4.97 15.25
CA LEU A 371 -6.51 -5.92 14.23
C LEU A 371 -5.43 -5.33 13.31
N ASP A 372 -4.48 -6.20 12.93
CA ASP A 372 -3.45 -5.89 11.95
C ASP A 372 -3.97 -6.16 10.53
N ALA A 373 -4.23 -5.07 9.80
CA ALA A 373 -4.69 -5.10 8.43
C ALA A 373 -3.61 -5.47 7.40
N SER A 374 -2.37 -5.72 7.84
CA SER A 374 -1.33 -6.31 7.00
C SER A 374 -1.36 -7.84 7.00
N SER A 375 -2.18 -8.47 7.84
CA SER A 375 -2.32 -9.92 7.90
C SER A 375 -3.10 -10.50 6.72
N SER A 376 -2.68 -11.65 6.20
CA SER A 376 -3.30 -12.32 5.04
C SER A 376 -4.69 -12.91 5.33
N GLY A 377 -5.15 -12.90 6.58
CA GLY A 377 -6.46 -13.40 7.02
C GLY A 377 -7.33 -12.31 7.65
N PHE A 378 -7.07 -11.04 7.35
CA PHE A 378 -7.74 -9.90 8.00
C PHE A 378 -9.27 -9.94 7.89
N SER A 379 -9.83 -10.24 6.71
CA SER A 379 -11.28 -10.34 6.51
C SER A 379 -11.92 -11.44 7.36
N ASP A 380 -11.29 -12.62 7.39
CA ASP A 380 -11.77 -13.79 8.12
C ASP A 380 -11.71 -13.54 9.62
N GLU A 381 -10.65 -12.88 10.07
CA GLU A 381 -10.48 -12.45 11.44
C GLU A 381 -11.56 -11.46 11.87
N VAL A 382 -11.87 -10.46 11.03
CA VAL A 382 -12.97 -9.53 11.30
C VAL A 382 -14.30 -10.30 11.42
N TYR A 383 -14.61 -11.21 10.49
CA TYR A 383 -15.86 -11.98 10.54
C TYR A 383 -15.95 -12.81 11.82
N ARG A 384 -14.87 -13.51 12.19
CA ARG A 384 -14.81 -14.31 13.42
C ARG A 384 -15.00 -13.47 14.67
N GLN A 385 -14.46 -12.25 14.72
CA GLN A 385 -14.67 -11.35 15.85
C GLN A 385 -16.10 -10.81 15.91
N LEU A 386 -16.74 -10.57 14.75
CA LEU A 386 -18.16 -10.23 14.68
C LEU A 386 -19.05 -11.37 15.20
N GLU A 387 -18.78 -12.62 14.81
CA GLU A 387 -19.48 -13.79 15.35
C GLU A 387 -19.38 -13.89 16.88
N GLN A 388 -18.20 -13.60 17.44
CA GLN A 388 -17.99 -13.63 18.90
C GLN A 388 -18.72 -12.50 19.62
N ALA A 389 -18.90 -11.35 18.98
CA ALA A 389 -19.59 -10.20 19.54
C ALA A 389 -21.12 -10.27 19.34
N TYR A 390 -21.59 -11.03 18.35
CA TYR A 390 -23.01 -11.10 18.01
C TYR A 390 -23.81 -11.75 19.15
N PRO A 391 -24.94 -11.15 19.58
CA PRO A 391 -25.78 -11.74 20.62
C PRO A 391 -26.30 -13.10 20.17
N ALA A 392 -25.97 -14.15 20.93
CA ALA A 392 -26.65 -15.43 20.78
C ALA A 392 -28.12 -15.28 21.23
N GLU A 393 -29.04 -15.97 20.54
CA GLU A 393 -30.44 -16.08 20.97
C GLU A 393 -30.59 -16.67 22.39
#